data_AF-A0A953JJY5-F1
#
_entry.id   AF-A0A953JJY5-F1
#
_cell.length_a   1.000
_cell.length_b   1.000
_cell.length_c   1.000
_cell.angle_alpha   90.00
_cell.angle_beta   90.00
_cell.angle_gamma   90.00
#
_symmetry.space_group_name_H-M   'P 1'
#
loop_
_entity.id
_entity.type
_entity.pdbx_description
1 polymer ?
#
loop_
_entity_poly.entity_id
_entity_poly.type
_entity_poly.pdbx_seq_one_letter_code
_entity_poly.pdbx_strand_id
1 'polypeptide(L)'
;MTEALDPGARRAILEAVDSLRDEAVTTLQRLVRCPSTLGKEAPALEEMARIYEGLGLTPRRVPTVPEKLAAHPGFSPPLIPYEGRDNVVAVHQPKQRKGRSLALQGHVDVVPE
;
A
#
# COMPACT_ATOMS: atom_id res chain seq x y z
N MET A 1 -0.55 25.89 -12.02
CA MET A 1 -1.47 26.41 -10.99
C MET A 1 -2.22 25.24 -10.40
N THR A 2 -2.13 25.03 -9.09
CA THR A 2 -2.96 24.01 -8.42
C THR A 2 -4.32 24.63 -8.23
N GLU A 3 -5.31 24.22 -9.02
CA GLU A 3 -6.70 24.63 -8.78
C GLU A 3 -7.12 24.17 -7.38
N ALA A 4 -7.79 25.05 -6.65
CA ALA A 4 -8.35 24.70 -5.36
C ALA A 4 -9.44 23.64 -5.54
N LEU A 5 -9.45 22.63 -4.67
CA LEU A 5 -10.49 21.60 -4.68
C LEU A 5 -11.86 22.25 -4.47
N ASP A 6 -12.86 21.83 -5.25
CA ASP A 6 -14.24 22.28 -5.09
C ASP A 6 -14.69 22.15 -3.61
N PRO A 7 -15.26 23.20 -2.98
CA PRO A 7 -15.64 23.16 -1.57
C PRO A 7 -16.67 22.08 -1.23
N GLY A 8 -17.58 21.77 -2.16
CA GLY A 8 -18.56 20.71 -2.00
C GLY A 8 -17.89 19.33 -1.97
N ALA A 9 -16.98 19.08 -2.93
CA ALA A 9 -16.16 17.86 -2.96
C ALA A 9 -15.30 17.73 -1.70
N ARG A 10 -14.68 18.82 -1.23
CA ARG A 10 -13.90 18.83 0.01
C ARG A 10 -14.75 18.40 1.21
N ARG A 11 -15.95 18.97 1.35
CA ARG A 11 -16.87 18.61 2.44
C ARG A 11 -17.28 17.14 2.37
N ALA A 12 -17.68 16.66 1.19
CA ALA A 12 -18.07 15.26 0.99
C ALA A 12 -16.95 14.27 1.33
N ILE A 13 -15.69 14.59 0.99
CA ILE A 13 -14.54 13.75 1.34
C ILE A 13 -14.35 13.70 2.86
N LEU A 14 -14.44 14.85 3.56
CA LEU A 14 -14.29 14.89 5.01
C LEU A 14 -15.41 14.11 5.72
N GLU A 15 -16.66 14.28 5.29
CA GLU A 15 -17.81 13.51 5.80
C GLU A 15 -17.65 12.00 5.56
N ALA A 16 -17.10 11.60 4.41
CA ALA A 16 -16.79 10.19 4.12
C ALA A 16 -15.67 9.66 5.04
N VAL A 17 -14.62 10.44 5.29
CA VAL A 17 -13.55 10.07 6.22
C VAL A 17 -14.08 9.89 7.64
N ASP A 18 -14.91 10.83 8.11
CA ASP A 18 -15.50 10.76 9.46
C ASP A 18 -16.43 9.56 9.61
N SER A 19 -17.25 9.26 8.59
CA SER A 19 -18.17 8.12 8.64
C SER A 19 -17.48 6.76 8.54
N LEU A 20 -16.29 6.67 7.94
CA LEU A 20 -15.48 5.44 7.83
C LEU A 20 -14.48 5.25 8.98
N ARG A 21 -14.47 6.14 9.98
CA ARG A 21 -13.45 6.13 11.05
C ARG A 21 -13.38 4.79 11.80
N ASP A 22 -14.51 4.24 12.22
CA ASP A 22 -14.53 3.01 13.01
C ASP A 22 -14.06 1.80 12.20
N GLU A 23 -14.41 1.75 10.91
CA GLU A 23 -13.92 0.74 9.98
C GLU A 23 -12.41 0.88 9.74
N ALA A 24 -11.92 2.12 9.59
CA ALA A 24 -10.49 2.41 9.43
C ALA A 24 -9.69 1.97 10.66
N VAL A 25 -10.19 2.24 11.87
CA VAL A 25 -9.57 1.78 13.13
C VAL A 25 -9.55 0.26 13.18
N THR A 26 -10.67 -0.40 12.88
CA THR A 26 -10.75 -1.87 12.85
C THR A 26 -9.77 -2.47 11.84
N THR A 27 -9.65 -1.84 10.67
CA THR A 27 -8.71 -2.26 9.61
C THR A 27 -7.26 -2.09 10.07
N LEU A 28 -6.92 -0.96 10.68
CA LEU A 28 -5.59 -0.74 11.25
C LEU A 28 -5.27 -1.75 12.35
N GLN A 29 -6.23 -2.08 13.21
CA GLN A 29 -6.05 -3.09 14.26
C GLN A 29 -5.76 -4.48 13.68
N ARG A 30 -6.40 -4.88 12.57
CA ARG A 30 -6.07 -6.15 11.89
C ARG A 30 -4.64 -6.13 11.36
N LEU A 31 -4.24 -5.02 10.73
CA LEU A 31 -2.88 -4.87 10.20
C LEU A 31 -1.83 -4.90 11.31
N VAL A 32 -2.03 -4.18 12.41
CA VAL A 32 -1.10 -4.15 13.56
C VAL A 32 -0.99 -5.51 14.26
N ARG A 33 -2.03 -6.35 14.22
CA ARG A 33 -1.97 -7.71 14.76
C ARG A 33 -1.17 -8.67 13.90
N CYS A 34 -0.85 -8.31 12.66
CA CYS A 34 0.01 -9.11 11.80
C CYS A 34 1.47 -8.91 12.22
N PRO A 35 2.20 -9.94 12.69
CA PRO A 35 3.63 -9.81 12.90
C PRO A 35 4.30 -9.51 11.55
N SER A 36 5.14 -8.48 11.49
CA SER A 36 5.78 -8.04 10.24
C SER A 36 7.21 -7.55 10.45
N THR A 37 7.94 -8.11 11.40
CA THR A 37 9.39 -7.89 11.48
C THR A 37 10.10 -8.46 10.24
N LEU A 38 11.36 -8.07 10.04
CA LEU A 38 12.17 -8.50 8.89
C LEU A 38 12.11 -10.03 8.69
N GLY A 39 11.63 -10.46 7.52
CA GLY A 39 11.46 -11.88 7.17
C GLY A 39 10.12 -12.51 7.56
N LYS A 40 9.26 -11.77 8.25
CA LYS A 40 7.94 -12.22 8.71
C LYS A 40 6.80 -11.38 8.11
N GLU A 41 7.04 -10.62 7.06
CA GLU A 41 6.10 -9.64 6.51
C GLU A 41 4.87 -10.27 5.82
N ALA A 42 4.90 -11.56 5.52
CA ALA A 42 3.87 -12.25 4.73
C ALA A 42 2.42 -12.01 5.22
N PRO A 43 2.08 -12.13 6.52
CA PRO A 43 0.73 -11.90 7.00
C PRO A 43 0.25 -10.46 6.79
N ALA A 44 1.12 -9.47 7.01
CA ALA A 44 0.78 -8.07 6.77
C ALA A 44 0.59 -7.77 5.28
N LEU A 45 1.40 -8.38 4.42
CA LEU A 45 1.24 -8.26 2.97
C LEU A 45 -0.07 -8.92 2.48
N GLU A 46 -0.46 -10.06 3.05
CA GLU A 46 -1.75 -10.70 2.78
C GLU A 46 -2.94 -9.86 3.25
N GLU A 47 -2.84 -9.23 4.43
CA GLU A 47 -3.84 -8.25 4.90
C GLU A 47 -3.99 -7.09 3.91
N MET A 48 -2.88 -6.53 3.42
CA MET A 48 -2.90 -5.46 2.43
C MET A 48 -3.54 -5.88 1.11
N ALA A 49 -3.28 -7.10 0.63
CA ALA A 49 -3.94 -7.64 -0.55
C ALA A 49 -5.47 -7.68 -0.36
N ARG A 50 -5.93 -8.16 0.80
CA ARG A 50 -7.37 -8.19 1.13
C ARG A 50 -7.99 -6.80 1.23
N ILE A 51 -7.26 -5.83 1.79
CA ILE A 51 -7.69 -4.43 1.83
C ILE A 51 -7.86 -3.89 0.41
N TYR A 52 -6.90 -4.13 -0.50
CA TYR A 52 -7.03 -3.71 -1.90
C TYR A 52 -8.21 -4.37 -2.61
N GLU A 53 -8.47 -5.66 -2.38
CA GLU A 53 -9.66 -6.35 -2.91
C GLU A 53 -10.95 -5.73 -2.38
N GLY A 54 -11.02 -5.41 -1.09
CA GLY A 54 -12.17 -4.74 -0.47
C GLY A 54 -12.44 -3.36 -1.05
N LEU A 55 -11.41 -2.67 -1.55
CA LEU A 55 -11.53 -1.40 -2.29
C LEU A 55 -11.93 -1.59 -3.76
N GLY A 56 -12.19 -2.83 -4.21
CA GLY A 56 -12.53 -3.15 -5.59
C GLY A 56 -11.34 -3.07 -6.55
N LEU A 57 -10.11 -3.15 -6.03
CA LEU A 57 -8.90 -3.20 -6.83
C LEU A 57 -8.43 -4.65 -7.03
N THR A 58 -7.53 -4.85 -7.99
CA THR A 58 -6.92 -6.16 -8.23
C THR A 58 -5.47 -6.13 -7.74
N PRO A 59 -5.18 -6.66 -6.54
CA PRO A 59 -3.81 -6.76 -6.06
C PRO A 59 -3.02 -7.79 -6.87
N ARG A 60 -1.72 -7.55 -7.00
CA ARG A 60 -0.75 -8.50 -7.55
C ARG A 60 0.54 -8.47 -6.76
N ARG A 61 1.18 -9.63 -6.65
CA ARG A 61 2.54 -9.76 -6.12
C ARG A 61 3.56 -9.26 -7.13
N VAL A 62 4.59 -8.57 -6.66
CA VAL A 62 5.71 -8.10 -7.45
C VAL A 62 7.00 -8.61 -6.79
N PRO A 63 7.60 -9.68 -7.33
CA PRO A 63 8.84 -10.23 -6.80
C PRO A 63 10.00 -9.25 -6.91
N THR A 64 10.81 -9.19 -5.87
CA THR A 64 12.09 -8.47 -5.90
C THR A 64 13.17 -9.42 -6.39
N VAL A 65 13.86 -9.04 -7.48
CA VAL A 65 14.93 -9.84 -8.09
C VAL A 65 16.25 -9.07 -7.93
N PRO A 66 17.05 -9.34 -6.87
CA PRO A 66 18.24 -8.56 -6.54
C PRO A 66 19.25 -8.45 -7.68
N GLU A 67 19.40 -9.52 -8.46
CA GLU A 67 20.36 -9.59 -9.56
C GLU A 67 20.03 -8.58 -10.65
N LYS A 68 18.74 -8.28 -10.87
CA LYS A 68 18.28 -7.26 -11.82
C LYS A 68 18.47 -5.84 -11.31
N LEU A 69 18.62 -5.68 -10.00
CA LEU A 69 18.76 -4.39 -9.33
C LEU A 69 20.21 -4.07 -8.96
N ALA A 70 21.11 -5.06 -8.95
CA ALA A 70 22.48 -4.94 -8.45
C ALA A 70 23.31 -3.83 -9.10
N ALA A 71 23.02 -3.47 -10.35
CA ALA A 71 23.70 -2.39 -11.07
C ALA A 71 23.11 -0.99 -10.80
N HIS A 72 21.98 -0.90 -10.10
CA HIS A 72 21.31 0.37 -9.83
C HIS A 72 22.04 1.15 -8.72
N PRO A 73 22.32 2.47 -8.89
CA PRO A 73 23.07 3.24 -7.89
C PRO A 73 22.45 3.27 -6.50
N GLY A 74 21.12 3.18 -6.41
CA GLY A 74 20.36 3.13 -5.16
C GLY A 74 20.11 1.73 -4.60
N PHE A 75 20.73 0.69 -5.18
CA PHE A 75 20.57 -0.67 -4.68
C PHE A 75 21.34 -0.88 -3.38
N SER A 76 20.70 -1.57 -2.43
CA SER A 76 21.33 -2.08 -1.22
C SER A 76 21.24 -3.61 -1.22
N PRO A 77 22.34 -4.34 -0.99
CA PRO A 77 22.30 -5.79 -0.84
C PRO A 77 21.35 -6.20 0.28
N PRO A 78 20.52 -7.23 0.08
CA PRO A 78 19.57 -7.65 1.10
C PRO A 78 20.27 -8.37 2.25
N LEU A 79 19.80 -8.15 3.47
CA LEU A 79 20.29 -8.86 4.68
C LEU A 79 19.87 -10.33 4.71
N ILE A 80 18.70 -10.63 4.14
CA ILE A 80 18.12 -11.97 4.02
C ILE A 80 17.44 -12.11 2.64
N PRO A 81 17.20 -13.32 2.13
CA PRO A 81 16.47 -13.53 0.88
C PRO A 81 15.09 -12.84 0.84
N TYR A 82 14.61 -12.52 -0.37
CA TYR A 82 13.29 -11.91 -0.60
C TYR A 82 12.14 -12.92 -0.73
N GLU A 83 12.42 -14.22 -0.63
CA GLU A 83 11.41 -15.26 -0.77
C GLU A 83 10.27 -15.05 0.23
N GLY A 84 9.03 -15.05 -0.26
CA GLY A 84 7.83 -14.81 0.55
C GLY A 84 7.56 -13.34 0.93
N ARG A 85 8.37 -12.40 0.44
CA ARG A 85 8.34 -10.97 0.84
C ARG A 85 8.01 -10.05 -0.33
N ASP A 86 7.28 -10.58 -1.30
CA ASP A 86 6.90 -9.89 -2.53
C ASP A 86 5.98 -8.70 -2.21
N ASN A 87 6.32 -7.54 -2.77
CA ASN A 87 5.50 -6.35 -2.67
C ASN A 87 4.11 -6.62 -3.22
N VAL A 88 3.08 -6.04 -2.59
CA VAL A 88 1.71 -6.08 -3.09
C VAL A 88 1.40 -4.73 -3.74
N VAL A 89 0.93 -4.76 -4.98
CA VAL A 89 0.56 -3.55 -5.72
C VAL A 89 -0.83 -3.74 -6.29
N ALA A 90 -1.66 -2.70 -6.22
CA ALA A 90 -2.94 -2.64 -6.90
C ALA A 90 -3.03 -1.36 -7.75
N VAL A 91 -3.74 -1.40 -8.87
CA VAL A 91 -3.86 -0.26 -9.79
C VAL A 91 -5.33 0.07 -10.01
N HIS A 92 -5.71 1.31 -9.68
CA HIS A 92 -7.00 1.86 -10.12
C HIS A 92 -6.87 2.38 -11.55
N GLN A 93 -7.58 1.76 -12.50
CA GLN A 93 -7.61 2.22 -13.90
C GLN A 93 -8.84 3.13 -14.10
N PRO A 94 -8.65 4.46 -14.27
CA PRO A 94 -9.77 5.36 -14.46
C PRO A 94 -10.44 5.14 -15.81
N LYS A 95 -11.77 5.31 -15.87
CA LYS A 95 -12.56 5.23 -17.12
C LYS A 95 -12.09 6.23 -18.17
N GLN A 96 -11.62 7.41 -17.73
CA GLN A 96 -11.06 8.46 -18.60
C GLN A 96 -9.78 9.02 -17.98
N ARG A 97 -8.70 9.11 -18.75
CA ARG A 97 -7.40 9.62 -18.31
C ARG A 97 -7.32 11.13 -18.49
N LYS A 98 -7.91 11.89 -17.56
CA LYS A 98 -7.95 13.37 -17.60
C LYS A 98 -7.04 14.05 -16.57
N GLY A 99 -6.68 13.33 -15.51
CA GLY A 99 -5.83 13.84 -14.44
C GLY A 99 -4.38 13.35 -14.50
N ARG A 100 -3.61 13.68 -13.46
CA ARG A 100 -2.24 13.18 -13.25
C ARG A 100 -2.27 11.78 -12.64
N SER A 101 -1.29 10.95 -12.98
CA SER A 101 -1.05 9.68 -12.27
C SER A 101 -0.54 9.95 -10.86
N LEU A 102 -0.92 9.09 -9.91
CA LEU A 102 -0.46 9.13 -8.52
C LEU A 102 -0.08 7.71 -8.08
N ALA A 103 1.07 7.58 -7.40
CA ALA A 103 1.47 6.38 -6.70
C ALA A 103 1.42 6.66 -5.20
N LEU A 104 0.66 5.86 -4.46
CA LEU A 104 0.66 5.84 -3.00
C LEU A 104 1.45 4.60 -2.56
N GLN A 105 2.54 4.82 -1.83
CA GLN A 105 3.44 3.75 -1.36
C GLN A 105 3.63 3.88 0.14
N GLY A 106 3.62 2.74 0.83
CA GLY A 106 4.01 2.62 2.22
C GLY A 106 4.65 1.26 2.45
N HIS A 107 5.39 1.13 3.56
CA HIS A 107 5.97 -0.12 4.00
C HIS A 107 5.17 -0.64 5.21
N VAL A 108 5.12 -1.97 5.37
CA VAL A 108 4.36 -2.64 6.44
C VAL A 108 5.26 -3.45 7.37
N ASP A 109 6.56 -3.48 7.10
CA ASP A 109 7.55 -4.04 8.01
C ASP A 109 7.76 -3.13 9.22
N VAL A 110 8.02 -3.76 10.37
CA VAL A 110 8.26 -3.07 11.64
C VAL A 110 9.57 -3.54 12.27
N VAL A 111 10.07 -2.72 13.19
CA VAL A 111 11.18 -3.14 14.07
C VAL A 111 10.64 -4.03 15.20
N PRO A 112 11.50 -4.86 15.84
CA PRO A 112 11.12 -5.62 17.02
C PRO A 112 10.61 -4.73 18.17
N GLU A 113 9.71 -5.30 18.98
CA GLU A 113 9.16 -4.68 20.20
C GLU A 113 10.18 -4.44 21.33
#